data_AF-A0A920P4A4-F1
#
_entry.id   AF-A0A920P4A4-F1
#
_cell.length_a   1.000
_cell.length_b   1.000
_cell.length_c   1.000
_cell.angle_alpha   90.00
_cell.angle_beta   90.00
_cell.angle_gamma   90.00
#
_symmetry.space_group_name_H-M   'P 1'
#
loop_
_entity.id
_entity.type
_entity.pdbx_description
1 polymer ?
#
loop_
_entity_poly.entity_id
_entity_poly.type
_entity_poly.pdbx_seq_one_letter_code
_entity_poly.pdbx_strand_id
1 'polypeptide(L)'
;MHQVRDTTGTTRPDSSLTFIGGRVVAFFDTIASTNSGAVELGLGATQTPWDNRTVTWLTAVDTLNDLRPWPQPGAGPVTSIGTTVWDPAEGDSAWFELDSVQVEAWADTADASRGARIESLTDNARLQVSRVVLRLDTRPSSNPDTVIVLSAQRDEISFVYDPIPEAPANGIRIGGAPAWRTVLNVKIPTHLDGPAELCVAAGGCPLELEPLQLNYAAITLKSERGEQAFQPTDSIGLDVRQVLRRDALPKAPLGESLTGLLGQRVGPDAFGVKSGTDIEIPITEFVRDLLDSQDGINPTKTLALLSVFEPISIAYASFHGPGDENGPVLRLVITVGRAMELP
;
A
#
# COMPACT_ATOMS: atom_id res chain seq x y z
N MET A 1 21.26 -19.44 -17.09
CA MET A 1 22.38 -19.63 -18.03
C MET A 1 22.03 -20.79 -18.95
N HIS A 2 21.68 -20.54 -20.21
CA HIS A 2 21.35 -21.60 -21.15
C HIS A 2 22.63 -22.21 -21.72
N GLN A 3 22.65 -23.54 -21.78
CA GLN A 3 23.78 -24.36 -22.19
C GLN A 3 23.44 -25.05 -23.52
N VAL A 4 24.35 -25.01 -24.49
CA VAL A 4 24.16 -25.62 -25.81
C VAL A 4 25.34 -26.52 -26.16
N ARG A 5 25.06 -27.64 -26.80
CA ARG A 5 26.04 -28.63 -27.21
C ARG A 5 26.53 -28.31 -28.62
N ASP A 6 27.81 -28.01 -28.79
CA ASP A 6 28.39 -27.74 -30.10
C ASP A 6 28.52 -29.01 -30.96
N THR A 7 28.94 -28.85 -32.22
CA THR A 7 29.17 -29.95 -33.17
C THR A 7 30.28 -30.92 -32.74
N THR A 8 31.03 -30.62 -31.68
CA THR A 8 32.02 -31.50 -31.04
C THR A 8 31.47 -32.25 -29.84
N GLY A 9 30.20 -32.02 -29.49
CA GLY A 9 29.54 -32.65 -28.35
C GLY A 9 29.79 -31.95 -27.01
N THR A 10 30.39 -30.76 -27.02
CA THR A 10 30.77 -30.01 -25.83
C THR A 10 29.68 -29.00 -25.46
N THR A 11 29.23 -29.04 -24.20
CA THR A 11 28.23 -28.10 -23.71
C THR A 11 28.89 -26.76 -23.34
N ARG A 12 28.50 -25.68 -24.01
CA ARG A 12 28.99 -24.31 -23.78
C ARG A 12 27.82 -23.37 -23.44
N PRO A 13 28.02 -22.36 -22.59
CA PRO A 13 27.05 -21.27 -22.46
C PRO A 13 26.89 -20.59 -23.82
N ASP A 14 25.66 -20.44 -24.33
CA ASP A 14 25.45 -19.62 -25.53
C ASP A 14 25.63 -18.15 -25.13
N SER A 15 26.69 -17.54 -25.63
CA SER A 15 27.08 -16.16 -25.31
C SER A 15 26.49 -15.13 -26.27
N SER A 16 25.77 -15.55 -27.31
CA SER A 16 25.20 -14.66 -28.32
C SER A 16 23.75 -14.99 -28.60
N LEU A 17 22.86 -14.16 -28.06
CA LEU A 17 21.43 -14.15 -28.36
C LEU A 17 21.14 -13.00 -29.31
N THR A 18 20.41 -13.28 -30.39
CA THR A 18 19.85 -12.24 -31.24
C THR A 18 18.42 -11.97 -30.80
N PHE A 19 18.13 -10.74 -30.38
CA PHE A 19 16.78 -10.28 -30.08
C PHE A 19 16.05 -10.00 -31.39
N ILE A 20 14.91 -10.67 -31.60
CA ILE A 20 14.09 -10.50 -32.82
C ILE A 20 12.81 -9.71 -32.55
N GLY A 21 12.51 -9.44 -31.28
CA GLY A 21 11.35 -8.70 -30.82
C GLY A 21 10.99 -9.11 -29.39
N GLY A 22 9.76 -8.83 -28.99
CA GLY A 22 9.25 -9.27 -27.71
C GLY A 22 7.85 -8.76 -27.46
N ARG A 23 7.45 -8.76 -26.20
CA ARG A 23 6.16 -8.24 -25.75
C ARG A 23 6.22 -7.75 -24.31
N VAL A 24 5.55 -6.65 -24.04
CA VAL A 24 5.22 -6.25 -22.67
C VAL A 24 3.90 -6.94 -22.30
N VAL A 25 3.91 -7.77 -21.26
CA VAL A 25 2.70 -8.42 -20.74
C VAL A 25 2.32 -7.78 -19.42
N ALA A 26 1.15 -7.16 -19.36
CA ALA A 26 0.55 -6.67 -18.13
C ALA A 26 -0.45 -7.71 -17.62
N PHE A 27 -0.32 -8.08 -16.35
CA PHE A 27 -1.22 -8.96 -15.62
C PHE A 27 -2.08 -8.13 -14.67
N PHE A 28 -3.36 -8.43 -14.65
CA PHE A 28 -4.38 -7.72 -13.91
C PHE A 28 -5.09 -8.67 -12.94
N ASP A 29 -5.40 -8.16 -11.76
CA ASP A 29 -6.30 -8.87 -10.85
C ASP A 29 -7.74 -8.62 -11.31
N THR A 30 -8.36 -9.66 -11.86
CA THR A 30 -9.73 -9.63 -12.42
C THR A 30 -10.80 -9.42 -11.35
N ILE A 31 -10.50 -9.63 -10.07
CA ILE A 31 -11.44 -9.46 -8.95
C ILE A 31 -11.31 -8.05 -8.36
N ALA A 32 -10.08 -7.57 -8.20
CA ALA A 32 -9.78 -6.25 -7.66
C ALA A 32 -10.02 -5.10 -8.64
N SER A 33 -9.88 -5.35 -9.94
CA SER A 33 -10.22 -4.38 -10.99
C SER A 33 -11.74 -4.22 -11.06
N THR A 34 -12.24 -2.98 -11.14
CA THR A 34 -13.69 -2.71 -11.03
C THR A 34 -14.38 -2.52 -12.38
N ASN A 35 -13.65 -2.63 -13.49
CA ASN A 35 -14.23 -2.60 -14.84
C ASN A 35 -14.95 -3.93 -15.13
N SER A 36 -16.15 -3.83 -15.71
CA SER A 36 -16.96 -5.00 -16.08
C SER A 36 -16.85 -5.38 -17.56
N GLY A 37 -16.05 -4.65 -18.33
CA GLY A 37 -15.86 -4.90 -19.77
C GLY A 37 -14.44 -4.59 -20.21
N ALA A 38 -14.23 -4.79 -21.51
CA ALA A 38 -12.97 -4.55 -22.20
C ALA A 38 -12.46 -3.12 -21.98
N VAL A 39 -11.16 -3.01 -21.69
CA VAL A 39 -10.44 -1.77 -21.47
C VAL A 39 -9.32 -1.68 -22.50
N GLU A 40 -9.34 -0.60 -23.29
CA GLU A 40 -8.25 -0.27 -24.20
C GLU A 40 -7.10 0.35 -23.42
N LEU A 41 -5.89 -0.15 -23.67
CA LEU A 41 -4.65 0.25 -23.02
C LEU A 41 -3.67 0.78 -24.07
N GLY A 42 -2.90 1.81 -23.69
CA GLY A 42 -1.79 2.33 -24.48
C GLY A 42 -0.44 2.01 -23.83
N LEU A 43 0.56 1.68 -24.65
CA LEU A 43 1.95 1.58 -24.25
C LEU A 43 2.77 2.63 -24.99
N GLY A 44 3.57 3.41 -24.25
CA GLY A 44 4.50 4.37 -24.83
C GLY A 44 5.85 4.38 -24.14
N ALA A 45 6.93 4.51 -24.93
CA ALA A 45 8.29 4.67 -24.41
C ALA A 45 8.48 6.09 -23.87
N THR A 46 8.94 6.21 -22.62
CA THR A 46 9.29 7.50 -22.01
C THR A 46 10.44 8.16 -22.78
N GLN A 47 10.41 9.49 -22.88
CA GLN A 47 11.41 10.27 -23.64
C GLN A 47 12.21 11.22 -22.75
N THR A 48 11.87 11.31 -21.46
CA THR A 48 12.49 12.22 -20.50
C THR A 48 13.12 11.39 -19.39
N PRO A 49 14.36 11.71 -18.96
CA PRO A 49 14.94 11.05 -17.80
C PRO A 49 14.09 11.25 -16.55
N TRP A 50 13.90 10.17 -15.81
CA TRP A 50 12.98 10.13 -14.67
C TRP A 50 13.55 9.29 -13.54
N ASP A 51 13.06 9.52 -12.33
CA ASP A 51 13.44 8.79 -11.12
C ASP A 51 12.21 8.10 -10.56
N ASN A 52 12.21 6.78 -10.57
CA ASN A 52 11.07 5.97 -10.17
C ASN A 52 10.63 6.15 -8.71
N ARG A 53 11.49 6.69 -7.84
CA ARG A 53 11.19 6.85 -6.40
C ARG A 53 10.55 8.19 -6.09
N THR A 54 10.81 9.19 -6.93
CA THR A 54 10.41 10.58 -6.71
C THR A 54 9.47 11.13 -7.77
N VAL A 55 9.27 10.40 -8.87
CA VAL A 55 8.34 10.77 -9.93
C VAL A 55 6.92 10.98 -9.42
N THR A 56 6.27 12.04 -9.89
CA THR A 56 4.85 12.36 -9.67
C THR A 56 4.16 12.64 -11.01
N TRP A 57 2.88 13.01 -10.97
CA TRP A 57 2.15 13.43 -12.17
C TRP A 57 2.78 14.64 -12.86
N LEU A 58 3.29 15.61 -12.11
CA LEU A 58 3.87 16.85 -12.66
C LEU A 58 5.40 16.77 -12.80
N THR A 59 6.06 15.90 -12.05
CA THR A 59 7.51 15.92 -11.88
C THR A 59 8.15 14.59 -12.27
N ALA A 60 9.16 14.63 -13.14
CA ALA A 60 9.93 13.46 -13.58
C ALA A 60 10.99 13.04 -12.55
N VAL A 61 11.61 14.02 -11.88
CA VAL A 61 12.62 13.83 -10.83
C VAL A 61 12.42 14.87 -9.74
N ASP A 62 12.33 14.45 -8.48
CA ASP A 62 12.25 15.32 -7.30
C ASP A 62 13.19 14.83 -6.21
N THR A 63 14.50 15.00 -6.44
CA THR A 63 15.54 14.66 -5.48
C THR A 63 16.11 15.93 -4.84
N LEU A 64 16.87 15.80 -3.75
CA LEU A 64 17.42 16.95 -3.00
C LEU A 64 18.19 17.97 -3.86
N ASN A 65 18.81 17.54 -4.96
CA ASN A 65 19.65 18.38 -5.82
C ASN A 65 19.14 18.48 -7.27
N ASP A 66 18.02 17.83 -7.60
CA ASP A 66 17.50 17.79 -8.97
C ASP A 66 15.97 17.75 -8.93
N LEU A 67 15.37 18.83 -9.43
CA LEU A 67 13.92 18.98 -9.59
C LEU A 67 13.63 19.23 -11.07
N ARG A 68 13.00 18.27 -11.74
CA ARG A 68 12.67 18.35 -13.17
C ARG A 68 11.21 18.01 -13.42
N PRO A 69 10.42 18.92 -13.99
CA PRO A 69 9.05 18.62 -14.40
C PRO A 69 9.03 17.67 -15.59
N TRP A 70 7.92 16.96 -15.76
CA TRP A 70 7.62 16.34 -17.05
C TRP A 70 7.35 17.44 -18.10
N PRO A 71 7.78 17.27 -19.36
CA PRO A 71 7.37 18.19 -20.42
C PRO A 71 5.85 18.17 -20.65
N GLN A 72 5.19 17.03 -20.42
CA GLN A 72 3.74 16.90 -20.34
C GLN A 72 3.35 16.12 -19.07
N PRO A 73 2.38 16.61 -18.26
CA PRO A 73 1.90 15.89 -17.08
C PRO A 73 1.46 14.45 -17.38
N GLY A 74 1.62 13.56 -16.40
CA GLY A 74 1.29 12.14 -16.53
C GLY A 74 2.36 11.32 -17.23
N ALA A 75 3.64 11.58 -16.92
CA ALA A 75 4.79 10.90 -17.49
C ALA A 75 4.89 11.01 -19.03
N GLY A 76 4.56 12.19 -19.57
CA GLY A 76 4.61 12.47 -21.01
C GLY A 76 5.68 13.50 -21.40
N PRO A 77 5.94 13.67 -22.71
CA PRO A 77 5.38 12.89 -23.81
C PRO A 77 6.02 11.50 -23.92
N VAL A 78 5.32 10.59 -24.59
CA VAL A 78 5.80 9.23 -24.88
C VAL A 78 5.82 8.99 -26.39
N THR A 79 6.76 8.16 -26.84
CA THR A 79 6.71 7.59 -28.20
C THR A 79 5.77 6.41 -28.17
N SER A 80 4.65 6.49 -28.87
CA SER A 80 3.66 5.40 -28.91
C SER A 80 4.30 4.12 -29.46
N ILE A 81 4.13 3.02 -28.73
CA ILE A 81 4.53 1.68 -29.14
C ILE A 81 3.33 0.95 -29.75
N GLY A 82 2.18 1.02 -29.08
CA GLY A 82 0.96 0.39 -29.56
C GLY A 82 -0.16 0.43 -28.53
N THR A 83 -1.32 -0.08 -28.95
CA THR A 83 -2.48 -0.28 -28.08
C THR A 83 -2.85 -1.75 -28.02
N THR A 84 -3.55 -2.14 -26.96
CA THR A 84 -4.10 -3.48 -26.80
C THR A 84 -5.40 -3.38 -26.01
N VAL A 85 -6.20 -4.45 -26.02
CA VAL A 85 -7.44 -4.52 -25.26
C VAL A 85 -7.31 -5.61 -24.21
N TRP A 86 -7.61 -5.27 -22.96
CA TRP A 86 -7.77 -6.25 -21.89
C TRP A 86 -9.26 -6.45 -21.60
N ASP A 87 -9.75 -7.68 -21.70
CA ASP A 87 -11.10 -8.05 -21.26
C ASP A 87 -11.00 -9.01 -20.06
N PRO A 88 -11.52 -8.64 -18.87
CA PRO A 88 -11.52 -9.53 -17.70
C PRO A 88 -12.32 -10.82 -17.92
N ALA A 89 -13.22 -10.88 -18.92
CA ALA A 89 -13.94 -12.10 -19.28
C ALA A 89 -13.10 -13.08 -20.12
N GLU A 90 -12.06 -12.60 -20.80
CA GLU A 90 -11.19 -13.43 -21.66
C GLU A 90 -9.91 -13.87 -20.94
N GLY A 91 -9.43 -13.12 -19.94
CA GLY A 91 -8.27 -13.52 -19.14
C GLY A 91 -7.74 -12.45 -18.19
N ASP A 92 -6.63 -12.78 -17.54
CA ASP A 92 -5.94 -11.95 -16.54
C ASP A 92 -4.81 -11.10 -17.12
N SER A 93 -4.65 -11.05 -18.45
CA SER A 93 -3.50 -10.38 -19.06
C SER A 93 -3.81 -9.77 -20.41
N ALA A 94 -3.04 -8.74 -20.75
CA ALA A 94 -2.97 -8.17 -22.08
C ALA A 94 -1.50 -7.90 -22.42
N TRP A 95 -1.19 -7.87 -23.71
CA TRP A 95 0.18 -7.66 -24.17
C TRP A 95 0.27 -6.71 -25.35
N PHE A 96 1.43 -6.08 -25.43
CA PHE A 96 1.86 -5.19 -26.50
C PHE A 96 3.05 -5.84 -27.19
N GLU A 97 2.98 -6.02 -28.50
CA GLU A 97 4.10 -6.51 -29.29
C GLU A 97 5.19 -5.44 -29.39
N LEU A 98 6.45 -5.89 -29.37
CA LEU A 98 7.64 -5.06 -29.51
C LEU A 98 8.47 -5.54 -30.68
N ASP A 99 8.95 -4.59 -31.47
CA ASP A 99 9.96 -4.88 -32.48
C ASP A 99 11.38 -4.95 -31.88
N SER A 100 12.34 -5.39 -32.69
CA SER A 100 13.73 -5.52 -32.25
C SER A 100 14.39 -4.16 -31.93
N VAL A 101 13.95 -3.07 -32.57
CA VAL A 101 14.52 -1.72 -32.36
C VAL A 101 14.10 -1.17 -31.00
N GLN A 102 12.85 -1.38 -30.61
CA GLN A 102 12.32 -1.03 -29.29
C GLN A 102 13.01 -1.82 -28.19
N VAL A 103 13.23 -3.12 -28.40
CA VAL A 103 13.99 -3.97 -27.47
C VAL A 103 15.43 -3.48 -27.33
N GLU A 104 16.09 -3.14 -28.43
CA GLU A 104 17.46 -2.62 -28.42
C GLU A 104 17.55 -1.28 -27.68
N ALA A 105 16.62 -0.37 -27.91
CA ALA A 105 16.56 0.91 -27.20
C ALA A 105 16.41 0.73 -25.67
N TRP A 106 15.60 -0.23 -25.22
CA TRP A 106 15.48 -0.55 -23.79
C TRP A 106 16.63 -1.38 -23.22
N ALA A 107 17.47 -1.98 -24.06
CA ALA A 107 18.66 -2.67 -23.59
C ALA A 107 19.75 -1.69 -23.11
N ASP A 108 19.73 -0.42 -23.56
CA ASP A 108 20.68 0.60 -23.13
C ASP A 108 20.41 1.04 -21.68
N THR A 109 21.19 0.49 -20.76
CA THR A 109 21.13 0.85 -19.33
C THR A 109 21.71 2.23 -19.02
N ALA A 110 22.43 2.86 -19.95
CA ALA A 110 22.97 4.20 -19.77
C ALA A 110 21.95 5.30 -20.12
N ASP A 111 20.87 4.96 -20.84
CA ASP A 111 19.79 5.88 -21.13
C ASP A 111 18.87 6.05 -19.90
N ALA A 112 18.99 7.21 -19.24
CA ALA A 112 18.17 7.55 -18.09
C ALA A 112 16.68 7.81 -18.43
N SER A 113 16.33 7.97 -19.71
CA SER A 113 14.95 8.09 -20.17
C SER A 113 14.25 6.74 -20.37
N ARG A 114 15.01 5.63 -20.29
CA ARG A 114 14.50 4.28 -20.46
C ARG A 114 13.33 4.01 -19.52
N GLY A 115 12.23 3.55 -20.10
CA GLY A 115 11.00 3.23 -19.37
C GLY A 115 9.81 3.12 -20.31
N ALA A 116 8.68 2.74 -19.74
CA ALA A 116 7.42 2.67 -20.44
C ALA A 116 6.29 3.18 -19.56
N ARG A 117 5.37 3.93 -20.16
CA ARG A 117 4.08 4.27 -19.58
C ARG A 117 3.03 3.32 -20.12
N ILE A 118 2.28 2.70 -19.21
CA ILE A 118 1.02 2.02 -19.52
C ILE A 118 -0.10 2.94 -19.06
N GLU A 119 -1.03 3.26 -19.94
CA GLU A 119 -2.20 4.09 -19.63
C GLU A 119 -3.49 3.39 -20.02
N SER A 120 -4.58 3.70 -19.31
CA SER A 120 -5.93 3.35 -19.78
C SER A 120 -6.39 4.40 -20.78
N LEU A 121 -6.80 3.96 -21.96
CA LEU A 121 -7.45 4.80 -22.98
C LEU A 121 -8.98 4.75 -22.85
N THR A 122 -9.51 3.84 -22.03
CA THR A 122 -10.91 3.81 -21.65
C THR A 122 -11.16 4.65 -20.40
N ASP A 123 -12.10 5.58 -20.49
CA ASP A 123 -12.52 6.43 -19.37
C ASP A 123 -13.16 5.61 -18.24
N ASN A 124 -13.01 6.08 -17.01
CA ASN A 124 -13.59 5.48 -15.80
C ASN A 124 -13.18 4.01 -15.56
N ALA A 125 -12.09 3.56 -16.17
CA ALA A 125 -11.50 2.27 -15.88
C ALA A 125 -10.65 2.33 -14.60
N ARG A 126 -10.73 1.27 -13.78
CA ARG A 126 -9.90 1.11 -12.59
C ARG A 126 -9.31 -0.28 -12.58
N LEU A 127 -8.01 -0.32 -12.80
CA LEU A 127 -7.24 -1.53 -13.07
C LEU A 127 -6.29 -1.81 -11.90
N GLN A 128 -6.32 -3.04 -11.39
CA GLN A 128 -5.33 -3.51 -10.44
C GLN A 128 -4.24 -4.29 -11.18
N VAL A 129 -3.13 -3.62 -11.50
CA VAL A 129 -1.98 -4.25 -12.16
C VAL A 129 -1.20 -5.07 -11.15
N SER A 130 -1.24 -6.40 -11.25
CA SER A 130 -0.51 -7.31 -10.38
C SER A 130 0.96 -7.41 -10.76
N ARG A 131 1.25 -7.42 -12.06
CA ARG A 131 2.61 -7.61 -12.59
C ARG A 131 2.73 -7.07 -14.00
N VAL A 132 3.91 -6.56 -14.34
CA VAL A 132 4.30 -6.27 -15.73
C VAL A 132 5.59 -7.02 -16.02
N VAL A 133 5.64 -7.71 -17.15
CA VAL A 133 6.80 -8.52 -17.58
C VAL A 133 7.17 -8.18 -19.01
N LEU A 134 8.46 -7.95 -19.25
CA LEU A 134 9.01 -7.92 -20.60
C LEU A 134 9.42 -9.34 -21.00
N ARG A 135 8.75 -9.90 -22.01
CA ARG A 135 9.10 -11.19 -22.62
C ARG A 135 9.81 -10.93 -23.94
N LEU A 136 11.05 -11.40 -24.07
CA LEU A 136 11.90 -11.20 -25.23
C LEU A 136 11.94 -12.47 -26.06
N ASP A 137 11.70 -12.31 -27.37
CA ASP A 137 11.86 -13.39 -28.32
C ASP A 137 13.29 -13.34 -28.85
N THR A 138 14.02 -14.44 -28.66
CA THR A 138 15.45 -14.51 -28.96
C THR A 138 15.80 -15.75 -29.75
N ARG A 139 16.80 -15.63 -30.62
CA ARG A 139 17.40 -16.74 -31.36
C ARG A 139 18.81 -17.01 -30.83
N PRO A 140 19.07 -18.21 -30.31
CA PRO A 140 20.42 -18.63 -29.95
C PRO A 140 21.32 -18.71 -31.19
N SER A 141 22.53 -18.19 -31.11
CA SER A 141 23.51 -18.28 -32.21
C SER A 141 23.83 -19.72 -32.61
N SER A 142 23.75 -20.63 -31.65
CA SER A 142 23.98 -22.06 -31.81
C SER A 142 22.83 -22.82 -32.47
N ASN A 143 21.61 -22.26 -32.47
CA ASN A 143 20.43 -22.83 -33.10
C ASN A 143 19.50 -21.71 -33.61
N PRO A 144 19.84 -21.07 -34.75
CA PRO A 144 19.15 -19.88 -35.25
C PRO A 144 17.73 -20.14 -35.73
N ASP A 145 17.34 -21.41 -35.95
CA ASP A 145 16.00 -21.80 -36.36
C ASP A 145 15.03 -21.95 -35.17
N THR A 146 15.54 -21.82 -33.94
CA THR A 146 14.72 -21.91 -32.71
C THR A 146 14.52 -20.53 -32.10
N VAL A 147 13.26 -20.20 -31.80
CA VAL A 147 12.91 -19.02 -30.99
C VAL A 147 12.69 -19.48 -29.55
N ILE A 148 13.38 -18.83 -28.61
CA ILE A 148 13.17 -18.99 -27.18
C ILE A 148 12.65 -17.69 -26.57
N VAL A 149 11.75 -17.82 -25.60
CA VAL A 149 11.18 -16.69 -24.87
C VAL A 149 11.93 -16.53 -23.55
N LEU A 150 12.55 -15.36 -23.37
CA LEU A 150 13.20 -14.98 -22.12
C LEU A 150 12.32 -13.96 -21.40
N SER A 151 12.28 -14.00 -20.07
CA SER A 151 11.61 -12.97 -19.29
C SER A 151 12.65 -12.07 -18.65
N ALA A 152 12.64 -10.79 -18.99
CA ALA A 152 13.40 -9.79 -18.28
C ALA A 152 12.62 -9.36 -17.03
N GLN A 153 13.32 -9.22 -15.90
CA GLN A 153 12.73 -8.64 -14.72
C GLN A 153 12.65 -7.12 -14.90
N ARG A 154 11.55 -6.55 -14.44
CA ARG A 154 11.42 -5.10 -14.28
C ARG A 154 12.27 -4.68 -13.09
N ASP A 155 13.07 -3.64 -13.27
CA ASP A 155 13.82 -3.04 -12.16
C ASP A 155 12.85 -2.43 -11.13
N GLU A 156 12.07 -1.42 -11.51
CA GLU A 156 11.17 -0.70 -10.59
C GLU A 156 9.85 -0.27 -11.28
N ILE A 157 8.81 0.10 -10.51
CA ILE A 157 7.52 0.62 -11.02
C ILE A 157 7.08 1.88 -10.27
N SER A 158 6.71 2.89 -11.06
CA SER A 158 6.04 4.15 -10.74
C SER A 158 4.51 4.07 -10.71
N PHE A 159 3.79 4.78 -9.83
CA PHE A 159 2.42 5.23 -10.11
C PHE A 159 2.39 6.76 -10.10
N VAL A 160 1.98 7.34 -11.23
CA VAL A 160 1.72 8.78 -11.34
C VAL A 160 0.22 8.98 -11.50
N TYR A 161 -0.35 9.87 -10.70
CA TYR A 161 -1.80 10.06 -10.68
C TYR A 161 -2.14 11.50 -10.27
N ASP A 162 -3.31 11.96 -10.71
CA ASP A 162 -3.86 13.28 -10.44
C ASP A 162 -5.40 13.17 -10.40
N PRO A 163 -6.08 13.83 -9.46
CA PRO A 163 -5.54 14.68 -8.39
C PRO A 163 -4.85 13.89 -7.28
N ILE A 164 -3.91 14.54 -6.57
CA ILE A 164 -3.39 14.03 -5.29
C ILE A 164 -4.49 14.19 -4.23
N PRO A 165 -4.90 13.13 -3.52
CA PRO A 165 -5.99 13.21 -2.57
C PRO A 165 -5.60 14.11 -1.40
N GLU A 166 -6.43 15.10 -1.07
CA GLU A 166 -6.15 16.06 0.00
C GLU A 166 -6.24 15.42 1.39
N ALA A 167 -5.44 15.89 2.34
CA ALA A 167 -5.54 15.43 3.73
C ALA A 167 -6.95 15.74 4.29
N PRO A 168 -7.65 14.77 4.90
CA PRO A 168 -8.96 15.04 5.47
C PRO A 168 -8.83 15.96 6.68
N ALA A 169 -9.70 16.98 6.77
CA ALA A 169 -9.62 17.98 7.84
C ALA A 169 -9.77 17.37 9.25
N ASN A 170 -10.73 16.44 9.39
CA ASN A 170 -11.03 15.74 10.65
C ASN A 170 -11.13 14.21 10.46
N GLY A 171 -10.70 13.68 9.33
CA GLY A 171 -10.76 12.25 9.03
C GLY A 171 -9.44 11.54 9.34
N ILE A 172 -9.48 10.22 9.39
CA ILE A 172 -8.29 9.38 9.56
C ILE A 172 -8.02 8.69 8.22
N ARG A 173 -6.78 8.83 7.72
CA ARG A 173 -6.29 8.08 6.56
C ARG A 173 -5.03 7.30 6.90
N ILE A 174 -4.97 6.09 6.37
CA ILE A 174 -3.88 5.14 6.61
C ILE A 174 -3.49 4.48 5.28
N GLY A 175 -2.21 4.53 4.91
CA GLY A 175 -1.68 3.95 3.68
C GLY A 175 -1.68 4.93 2.49
N GLY A 176 -1.72 4.42 1.26
CA GLY A 176 -1.58 5.22 0.05
C GLY A 176 -0.13 5.54 -0.34
N ALA A 177 0.02 6.35 -1.40
CA ALA A 177 1.32 6.79 -1.91
C ALA A 177 1.22 8.25 -2.38
N PRO A 178 1.64 9.27 -1.60
CA PRO A 178 2.43 9.15 -0.38
C PRO A 178 1.64 8.50 0.76
N ALA A 179 2.37 7.82 1.64
CA ALA A 179 1.76 7.09 2.75
C ALA A 179 1.23 8.05 3.82
N TRP A 180 -0.08 8.00 4.05
CA TRP A 180 -0.77 8.68 5.12
C TRP A 180 -0.56 7.94 6.44
N ARG A 181 -0.06 8.68 7.44
CA ARG A 181 0.09 8.22 8.82
C ARG A 181 -0.69 9.14 9.72
N THR A 182 -1.58 8.57 10.52
CA THR A 182 -2.38 9.34 11.48
C THR A 182 -1.76 9.23 12.87
N VAL A 183 -1.60 10.34 13.57
CA VAL A 183 -1.09 10.36 14.95
C VAL A 183 -2.23 10.75 15.89
N LEU A 184 -2.55 9.88 16.86
CA LEU A 184 -3.60 10.09 17.84
C LEU A 184 -3.03 10.37 19.23
N ASN A 185 -3.74 11.22 19.96
CA ASN A 185 -3.52 11.47 21.39
C ASN A 185 -4.56 10.68 22.16
N VAL A 186 -4.12 9.66 22.87
CA VAL A 186 -5.04 8.80 23.60
C VAL A 186 -5.16 9.31 25.03
N LYS A 187 -6.37 9.67 25.43
CA LYS A 187 -6.69 10.02 26.81
C LYS A 187 -7.31 8.80 27.48
N ILE A 188 -6.50 8.08 28.26
CA ILE A 188 -6.97 6.97 29.08
C ILE A 188 -7.61 7.53 30.35
N PRO A 189 -8.89 7.21 30.63
CA PRO A 189 -9.52 7.60 31.88
C PRO A 189 -8.90 6.81 33.05
N THR A 190 -8.62 7.49 34.16
CA THR A 190 -8.21 6.83 35.42
C THR A 190 -9.41 6.50 36.32
N HIS A 191 -10.57 7.09 36.02
CA HIS A 191 -11.82 6.90 36.75
C HIS A 191 -12.94 6.64 35.75
N LEU A 192 -13.82 5.69 36.07
CA LEU A 192 -14.95 5.28 35.24
C LEU A 192 -16.28 5.54 35.96
N ASP A 193 -17.16 6.28 35.31
CA ASP A 193 -18.47 6.70 35.85
C ASP A 193 -19.67 5.96 35.24
N GLY A 194 -19.42 4.92 34.43
CA GLY A 194 -20.50 4.17 33.79
C GLY A 194 -20.01 3.03 32.90
N PRO A 195 -20.94 2.25 32.29
CA PRO A 195 -22.39 2.41 32.34
C PRO A 195 -23.01 1.97 33.68
N ALA A 196 -24.33 2.11 33.87
CA ALA A 196 -25.00 1.84 35.15
C ALA A 196 -24.73 0.42 35.69
N GLU A 197 -24.63 -0.55 34.78
CA GLU A 197 -24.28 -1.94 35.08
C GLU A 197 -22.90 -2.06 35.71
N LEU A 198 -21.92 -1.26 35.25
CA LEU A 198 -20.58 -1.21 35.83
C LEU A 198 -20.64 -0.67 37.27
N CYS A 199 -21.32 0.46 37.48
CA CYS A 199 -21.39 1.07 38.81
C CYS A 199 -22.08 0.16 39.83
N VAL A 200 -23.11 -0.58 39.41
CA VAL A 200 -23.75 -1.59 40.27
C VAL A 200 -22.78 -2.74 40.58
N ALA A 201 -22.03 -3.23 39.60
CA ALA A 201 -21.06 -4.31 39.80
C ALA A 201 -19.89 -3.90 40.73
N ALA A 202 -19.42 -2.66 40.61
CA ALA A 202 -18.36 -2.06 41.41
C ALA A 202 -18.80 -1.61 42.81
N GLY A 203 -20.09 -1.62 43.11
CA GLY A 203 -20.62 -1.13 44.40
C GLY A 203 -20.62 0.40 44.52
N GLY A 204 -20.43 1.12 43.40
CA GLY A 204 -20.38 2.57 43.33
C GLY A 204 -19.53 3.06 42.15
N CYS A 205 -19.71 4.33 41.78
CA CYS A 205 -18.86 5.06 40.85
C CYS A 205 -18.47 6.42 41.48
N PRO A 206 -17.31 7.02 41.11
CA PRO A 206 -16.35 6.54 40.11
C PRO A 206 -15.58 5.29 40.55
N LEU A 207 -15.42 4.34 39.64
CA LEU A 207 -14.48 3.23 39.80
C LEU A 207 -13.09 3.68 39.38
N GLU A 208 -12.10 3.57 40.26
CA GLU A 208 -10.69 3.76 39.90
C GLU A 208 -10.24 2.60 39.00
N LEU A 209 -9.69 2.93 37.83
CA LEU A 209 -9.24 1.95 36.85
C LEU A 209 -7.82 1.50 37.15
N GLU A 210 -7.66 0.29 37.67
CA GLU A 210 -6.34 -0.31 37.91
C GLU A 210 -5.86 -1.15 36.72
N PRO A 211 -4.53 -1.25 36.47
CA PRO A 211 -3.99 -2.06 35.37
C PRO A 211 -4.46 -3.52 35.39
N LEU A 212 -4.53 -4.13 36.58
CA LEU A 212 -4.92 -5.53 36.77
C LEU A 212 -6.41 -5.80 36.50
N GLN A 213 -7.24 -4.77 36.56
CA GLN A 213 -8.67 -4.88 36.26
C GLN A 213 -8.92 -4.84 34.75
N LEU A 214 -7.99 -4.32 33.95
CA LEU A 214 -8.14 -4.20 32.51
C LEU A 214 -7.85 -5.52 31.80
N ASN A 215 -8.88 -6.16 31.22
CA ASN A 215 -8.72 -7.37 30.41
C ASN A 215 -8.39 -7.06 28.95
N TYR A 216 -9.00 -6.01 28.41
CA TYR A 216 -8.87 -5.63 27.01
C TYR A 216 -9.10 -4.14 26.82
N ALA A 217 -8.26 -3.50 26.00
CA ALA A 217 -8.51 -2.17 25.48
C ALA A 217 -8.33 -2.16 23.98
N ALA A 218 -9.18 -1.41 23.27
CA ALA A 218 -9.07 -1.20 21.84
C ALA A 218 -9.49 0.20 21.43
N ILE A 219 -8.91 0.69 20.34
CA ILE A 219 -9.46 1.83 19.61
C ILE A 219 -10.39 1.27 18.55
N THR A 220 -11.66 1.58 18.65
CA THR A 220 -12.65 1.27 17.62
C THR A 220 -12.67 2.43 16.63
N LEU A 221 -12.32 2.13 15.38
CA LEU A 221 -12.41 3.06 14.26
C LEU A 221 -13.57 2.64 13.36
N LYS A 222 -14.43 3.58 13.00
CA LYS A 222 -15.52 3.32 12.07
C LYS A 222 -15.07 3.65 10.65
N SER A 223 -15.12 2.66 9.76
CA SER A 223 -14.67 2.84 8.38
C SER A 223 -15.53 3.88 7.65
N GLU A 224 -14.89 4.67 6.81
CA GLU A 224 -15.54 5.67 5.97
C GLU A 224 -15.36 5.28 4.50
N ARG A 225 -16.37 5.56 3.68
CA ARG A 225 -16.27 5.38 2.23
C ARG A 225 -15.42 6.51 1.64
N GLY A 226 -14.17 6.20 1.30
CA GLY A 226 -13.26 7.13 0.63
C GLY A 226 -13.58 7.36 -0.85
N GLU A 227 -12.76 8.18 -1.49
CA GLU A 227 -12.75 8.42 -2.94
C GLU A 227 -12.54 7.10 -3.71
N GLN A 228 -13.39 6.80 -4.68
CA GLN A 228 -13.46 5.49 -5.35
C GLN A 228 -12.12 5.04 -5.94
N ALA A 229 -11.35 5.96 -6.53
CA ALA A 229 -10.05 5.66 -7.14
C ALA A 229 -9.06 5.06 -6.11
N PHE A 230 -9.12 5.54 -4.87
CA PHE A 230 -8.17 5.21 -3.81
C PHE A 230 -8.70 4.23 -2.76
N GLN A 231 -9.89 3.67 -2.95
CA GLN A 231 -10.40 2.63 -2.05
C GLN A 231 -9.48 1.39 -2.08
N PRO A 232 -9.25 0.70 -0.95
CA PRO A 232 -8.50 -0.55 -0.98
C PRO A 232 -9.15 -1.56 -1.94
N THR A 233 -8.34 -2.21 -2.77
CA THR A 233 -8.76 -3.30 -3.67
C THR A 233 -8.60 -4.68 -3.05
N ASP A 234 -7.68 -4.79 -2.12
CA ASP A 234 -7.43 -5.97 -1.29
C ASP A 234 -7.33 -5.51 0.18
N SER A 235 -7.06 -6.45 1.07
CA SER A 235 -6.96 -6.20 2.48
C SER A 235 -5.76 -5.32 2.80
N ILE A 236 -6.00 -4.28 3.59
CA ILE A 236 -4.96 -3.42 4.16
C ILE A 236 -4.55 -3.97 5.53
N GLY A 237 -3.24 -3.95 5.84
CA GLY A 237 -2.73 -4.28 7.17
C GLY A 237 -2.57 -3.02 7.99
N LEU A 238 -3.45 -2.81 8.98
CA LEU A 238 -3.39 -1.66 9.88
C LEU A 238 -2.42 -1.94 11.02
N ASP A 239 -1.39 -1.12 11.14
CA ASP A 239 -0.42 -1.17 12.22
C ASP A 239 -0.61 0.01 13.18
N VAL A 240 -0.41 -0.26 14.47
CA VAL A 240 -0.46 0.75 15.52
C VAL A 240 0.79 0.63 16.36
N ARG A 241 1.49 1.75 16.51
CA ARG A 241 2.74 1.85 17.27
C ARG A 241 2.73 3.03 18.19
N GLN A 242 3.38 2.89 19.35
CA GLN A 242 3.65 4.03 20.21
C GLN A 242 4.61 5.01 19.54
N VAL A 243 4.34 6.31 19.65
CA VAL A 243 5.28 7.35 19.22
C VAL A 243 6.20 7.68 20.39
N LEU A 244 7.47 7.28 20.33
CA LEU A 244 8.41 7.40 21.46
C LEU A 244 8.88 8.84 21.69
N ARG A 245 8.95 9.65 20.62
CA ARG A 245 9.39 11.05 20.65
C ARG A 245 8.47 11.93 19.80
N ARG A 246 7.40 12.43 20.41
CA ARG A 246 6.38 13.22 19.71
C ARG A 246 6.94 14.50 19.07
N ASP A 247 7.91 15.14 19.72
CA ASP A 247 8.60 16.35 19.27
C ASP A 247 9.40 16.14 17.98
N ALA A 248 9.70 14.89 17.62
CA ALA A 248 10.45 14.53 16.41
C ALA A 248 9.55 14.19 15.20
N LEU A 249 8.23 14.35 15.30
CA LEU A 249 7.32 14.14 14.18
C LEU A 249 7.68 15.06 12.98
N PRO A 250 7.52 14.58 11.73
CA PRO A 250 6.96 13.28 11.33
C PRO A 250 7.97 12.11 11.36
N LYS A 251 9.24 12.36 11.73
CA LYS A 251 10.32 11.36 11.73
C LYS A 251 10.56 10.72 13.11
N ALA A 252 9.53 10.72 13.95
CA ALA A 252 9.63 10.21 15.30
C ALA A 252 9.96 8.72 15.31
N PRO A 253 10.89 8.24 16.17
CA PRO A 253 11.03 6.82 16.43
C PRO A 253 9.71 6.23 16.97
N LEU A 254 9.34 5.08 16.43
CA LEU A 254 8.15 4.32 16.82
C LEU A 254 8.56 3.12 17.66
N GLY A 255 7.70 2.73 18.60
CA GLY A 255 7.85 1.51 19.40
C GLY A 255 7.52 0.25 18.61
N GLU A 256 7.38 -0.86 19.32
CA GLU A 256 6.93 -2.12 18.74
C GLU A 256 5.49 -2.03 18.21
N SER A 257 5.15 -2.94 17.30
CA SER A 257 3.78 -3.06 16.79
C SER A 257 2.85 -3.65 17.85
N LEU A 258 1.72 -2.98 18.08
CA LEU A 258 0.66 -3.46 18.97
C LEU A 258 -0.28 -4.45 18.27
N THR A 259 -0.23 -4.56 16.94
CA THR A 259 -1.08 -5.45 16.13
C THR A 259 -0.31 -6.59 15.46
N GLY A 260 1.00 -6.70 15.74
CA GLY A 260 1.87 -7.76 15.25
C GLY A 260 2.39 -7.55 13.82
N LEU A 261 3.15 -8.54 13.32
CA LEU A 261 3.95 -8.40 12.09
C LEU A 261 3.15 -8.02 10.83
N LEU A 262 1.91 -8.52 10.71
CA LEU A 262 1.05 -8.28 9.54
C LEU A 262 -0.05 -7.23 9.81
N GLY A 263 -0.05 -6.67 11.02
CA GLY A 263 -1.09 -5.77 11.49
C GLY A 263 -2.49 -6.40 11.50
N GLN A 264 -3.49 -5.57 11.78
CA GLN A 264 -4.89 -5.94 11.65
C GLN A 264 -5.29 -5.90 10.17
N ARG A 265 -5.57 -7.07 9.58
CA ARG A 265 -6.01 -7.16 8.17
C ARG A 265 -7.48 -6.76 8.07
N VAL A 266 -7.76 -5.75 7.26
CA VAL A 266 -9.12 -5.27 6.96
C VAL A 266 -9.38 -5.36 5.48
N GLY A 267 -10.42 -6.10 5.09
CA GLY A 267 -10.79 -6.30 3.69
C GLY A 267 -11.38 -5.04 3.03
N PRO A 268 -11.35 -4.99 1.68
CA PRO A 268 -11.78 -3.82 0.92
C PRO A 268 -13.26 -3.46 1.10
N ASP A 269 -14.12 -4.46 1.34
CA ASP A 269 -15.55 -4.27 1.61
C ASP A 269 -15.82 -3.26 2.71
N ALA A 270 -14.99 -3.22 3.76
CA ALA A 270 -15.16 -2.30 4.88
C ALA A 270 -15.07 -0.84 4.46
N PHE A 271 -14.38 -0.52 3.36
CA PHE A 271 -14.22 0.85 2.84
C PHE A 271 -15.09 1.13 1.61
N GLY A 272 -15.87 0.13 1.17
CA GLY A 272 -16.74 0.19 0.00
C GLY A 272 -18.20 -0.09 0.36
N VAL A 273 -18.65 -1.33 0.09
CA VAL A 273 -20.06 -1.74 0.25
C VAL A 273 -20.50 -1.87 1.71
N LYS A 274 -19.58 -2.12 2.64
CA LYS A 274 -19.81 -2.23 4.09
C LYS A 274 -19.17 -1.05 4.84
N SER A 275 -19.11 0.14 4.23
CA SER A 275 -18.68 1.35 4.94
C SER A 275 -19.51 1.57 6.21
N GLY A 276 -18.88 2.11 7.26
CA GLY A 276 -19.46 2.19 8.60
C GLY A 276 -19.24 0.94 9.44
N THR A 277 -18.32 0.05 9.04
CA THR A 277 -17.91 -1.11 9.82
C THR A 277 -17.00 -0.68 10.97
N ASP A 278 -17.29 -1.18 12.17
CA ASP A 278 -16.42 -1.00 13.33
C ASP A 278 -15.19 -1.91 13.23
N ILE A 279 -14.01 -1.29 13.29
CA ILE A 279 -12.71 -1.96 13.23
C ILE A 279 -12.01 -1.71 14.57
N GLU A 280 -11.96 -2.74 15.40
CA GLU A 280 -11.28 -2.68 16.69
C GLU A 280 -9.78 -2.96 16.52
N ILE A 281 -8.95 -2.03 16.99
CA ILE A 281 -7.50 -2.20 17.04
C ILE A 281 -7.08 -2.38 18.51
N PRO A 282 -6.62 -3.58 18.91
CA PRO A 282 -6.20 -3.84 20.28
C PRO A 282 -5.01 -2.97 20.69
N ILE A 283 -5.11 -2.37 21.87
CA ILE A 283 -4.07 -1.55 22.52
C ILE A 283 -3.93 -1.90 24.01
N THR A 284 -4.34 -3.09 24.42
CA THR A 284 -4.40 -3.52 25.84
C THR A 284 -3.10 -3.28 26.60
N GLU A 285 -1.97 -3.78 26.09
CA GLU A 285 -0.66 -3.64 26.75
C GLU A 285 -0.26 -2.17 26.89
N PHE A 286 -0.45 -1.36 25.83
CA PHE A 286 -0.20 0.07 25.86
C PHE A 286 -1.05 0.80 26.92
N VAL A 287 -2.32 0.42 27.10
CA VAL A 287 -3.16 1.03 28.13
C VAL A 287 -2.77 0.57 29.54
N ARG A 288 -2.40 -0.71 29.72
CA ARG A 288 -1.90 -1.22 31.00
C ARG A 288 -0.62 -0.49 31.42
N ASP A 289 0.33 -0.33 30.52
CA ASP A 289 1.58 0.40 30.77
C ASP A 289 1.33 1.86 31.16
N LEU A 290 0.34 2.51 30.53
CA LEU A 290 -0.06 3.87 30.87
C LEU A 290 -0.74 4.01 32.24
N LEU A 291 -1.40 2.96 32.71
CA LEU A 291 -2.04 2.93 34.04
C LEU A 291 -1.03 2.59 35.13
N ASP A 292 -0.04 1.73 34.83
CA ASP A 292 1.00 1.29 35.77
C ASP A 292 2.09 2.36 35.98
N SER A 293 2.24 3.28 35.03
CA SER A 293 3.19 4.39 35.11
C SER A 293 2.79 5.46 36.14
N GLN A 294 2.76 5.09 37.42
CA GLN A 294 2.76 6.02 38.55
C GLN A 294 4.20 6.40 38.97
N ASP A 295 5.22 5.67 38.48
CA ASP A 295 6.64 5.84 38.84
C ASP A 295 7.46 6.62 37.79
N GLY A 296 7.36 7.95 37.80
CA GLY A 296 8.41 8.89 37.34
C GLY A 296 8.78 8.96 35.84
N ILE A 297 8.45 7.96 35.03
CA ILE A 297 8.60 7.97 33.57
C ILE A 297 7.19 8.12 32.97
N ASN A 298 6.83 9.33 32.52
CA ASN A 298 5.57 9.56 31.82
C ASN A 298 5.61 8.89 30.44
N PRO A 299 4.89 7.78 30.20
CA PRO A 299 4.89 7.12 28.91
C PRO A 299 4.18 8.02 27.90
N THR A 300 4.60 7.97 26.64
CA THR A 300 3.96 8.79 25.62
C THR A 300 2.54 8.32 25.35
N LYS A 301 1.57 9.21 25.54
CA LYS A 301 0.13 8.96 25.29
C LYS A 301 -0.25 9.07 23.81
N THR A 302 0.70 8.73 22.93
CA THR A 302 0.62 9.02 21.51
C THR A 302 0.80 7.75 20.69
N LEU A 303 -0.15 7.48 19.80
CA LEU A 303 -0.11 6.36 18.88
C LEU A 303 0.01 6.86 17.45
N ALA A 304 0.78 6.15 16.63
CA ALA A 304 0.77 6.29 15.19
C ALA A 304 -0.01 5.12 14.59
N LEU A 305 -0.90 5.43 13.67
CA LEU A 305 -1.63 4.48 12.84
C LEU A 305 -1.08 4.61 11.42
N LEU A 306 -0.66 3.47 10.88
CA LEU A 306 0.02 3.38 9.60
C LEU A 306 -0.32 2.06 8.91
N SER A 307 -0.02 1.95 7.62
CA SER A 307 -0.06 0.66 6.94
C SER A 307 1.23 -0.11 7.24
N VAL A 308 1.14 -1.43 7.43
CA VAL A 308 2.32 -2.29 7.59
C VAL A 308 3.26 -2.19 6.39
N PHE A 309 2.69 -2.02 5.20
CA PHE A 309 3.41 -1.91 3.94
C PHE A 309 3.19 -0.52 3.35
N GLU A 310 4.27 0.25 3.21
CA GLU A 310 4.24 1.65 2.75
C GLU A 310 5.47 1.98 1.88
N PRO A 311 5.29 2.66 0.73
CA PRO A 311 4.10 2.66 -0.13
C PRO A 311 4.09 1.42 -1.04
N ILE A 312 2.99 0.68 -1.11
CA ILE A 312 2.80 -0.43 -2.07
C ILE A 312 1.64 -0.20 -3.05
N SER A 313 0.79 0.79 -2.79
CA SER A 313 -0.40 1.12 -3.58
C SER A 313 -0.78 2.58 -3.33
N ILE A 314 -1.48 3.20 -4.30
CA ILE A 314 -2.13 4.51 -4.11
C ILE A 314 -3.35 4.44 -3.19
N ALA A 315 -3.87 3.23 -2.95
CA ALA A 315 -5.06 3.03 -2.13
C ALA A 315 -4.79 3.25 -0.63
N TYR A 316 -5.74 3.85 0.07
CA TYR A 316 -5.69 4.12 1.50
C TYR A 316 -7.01 3.74 2.18
N ALA A 317 -6.91 3.38 3.46
CA ALA A 317 -8.06 3.20 4.33
C ALA A 317 -8.53 4.56 4.86
N SER A 318 -9.84 4.78 4.84
CA SER A 318 -10.48 5.98 5.40
C SER A 318 -11.35 5.61 6.60
N PHE A 319 -11.32 6.45 7.63
CA PHE A 319 -12.17 6.33 8.81
C PHE A 319 -12.66 7.71 9.25
N HIS A 320 -13.82 7.72 9.90
CA HIS A 320 -14.28 8.89 10.62
C HIS A 320 -13.27 9.25 11.70
N GLY A 321 -12.97 10.55 11.85
CA GLY A 321 -12.03 11.02 12.86
C GLY A 321 -12.69 11.82 13.98
N PRO A 322 -11.89 12.45 14.86
CA PRO A 322 -12.38 13.08 16.07
C PRO A 322 -13.38 14.21 15.80
N GLY A 323 -14.47 14.26 16.58
CA GLY A 323 -15.52 15.27 16.46
C GLY A 323 -16.69 14.87 15.55
N ASP A 324 -16.58 13.76 14.82
CA ASP A 324 -17.70 13.08 14.16
C ASP A 324 -18.47 12.21 15.16
N GLU A 325 -19.78 12.02 14.97
CA GLU A 325 -20.59 11.08 15.77
C GLU A 325 -20.13 9.62 15.65
N ASN A 326 -19.48 9.29 14.54
CA ASN A 326 -18.86 8.02 14.20
C ASN A 326 -17.34 8.02 14.46
N GLY A 327 -16.83 9.05 15.15
CA GLY A 327 -15.40 9.19 15.42
C GLY A 327 -14.82 8.06 16.28
N PRO A 328 -13.49 8.04 16.49
CA PRO A 328 -12.82 6.98 17.23
C PRO A 328 -13.32 6.84 18.67
N VAL A 329 -13.56 5.61 19.10
CA VAL A 329 -13.99 5.29 20.47
C VAL A 329 -12.95 4.42 21.16
N LEU A 330 -12.69 4.69 22.45
CA LEU A 330 -11.92 3.80 23.31
C LEU A 330 -12.86 2.75 23.92
N ARG A 331 -12.66 1.49 23.57
CA ARG A 331 -13.36 0.35 24.16
C ARG A 331 -12.51 -0.24 25.28
N LEU A 332 -13.09 -0.37 26.47
CA LEU A 332 -12.47 -1.03 27.62
C LEU A 332 -13.33 -2.21 28.06
N VAL A 333 -12.70 -3.36 28.33
CA VAL A 333 -13.32 -4.51 29.00
C VAL A 333 -12.55 -4.76 30.28
N ILE A 334 -13.25 -4.67 31.40
CA ILE A 334 -12.66 -4.74 32.73
C ILE A 334 -13.32 -5.84 33.57
N THR A 335 -12.56 -6.43 34.49
CA THR A 335 -13.05 -7.36 35.51
C THR A 335 -13.14 -6.62 36.82
N VAL A 336 -14.33 -6.62 37.42
CA VAL A 336 -14.56 -6.08 38.76
C VAL A 336 -14.59 -7.24 39.74
N GLY A 337 -13.54 -7.35 40.57
CA GLY A 337 -13.49 -8.32 41.66
C GLY A 337 -14.27 -7.83 42.87
N ARG A 338 -15.08 -8.70 43.49
CA ARG A 338 -15.60 -8.46 44.85
C ARG A 338 -14.58 -9.00 45.84
N ALA A 339 -14.22 -8.19 46.85
CA ALA A 339 -13.45 -8.69 47.98
C ALA A 339 -14.24 -9.82 48.66
N MET A 340 -13.75 -11.04 48.53
CA MET A 340 -14.27 -12.19 49.28
C MET A 340 -13.32 -12.38 50.46
N GLU A 341 -13.80 -12.08 51.67
CA GLU A 341 -13.09 -12.47 52.88
C GLU A 341 -13.11 -13.99 52.97
N LEU A 342 -11.93 -14.61 53.04
CA LEU A 342 -11.80 -16.02 53.37
C LEU A 342 -12.11 -16.19 54.88
N PRO A 343 -12.84 -17.24 55.28
CA PRO A 343 -13.27 -17.46 56.66
C PRO A 343 -12.12 -17.70 57.65
#